data_AF-A0A367XY63-F1
#
_entry.id   AF-A0A367XY63-F1
#
_cell.length_a   1.000
_cell.length_b   1.000
_cell.length_c   1.000
_cell.angle_alpha   90.00
_cell.angle_beta   90.00
_cell.angle_gamma   90.00
#
_symmetry.space_group_name_H-M   'P 1'
#
loop_
_entity.id
_entity.type
_entity.pdbx_description
1 polymer ?
#
loop_
_entity_poly.entity_id
_entity_poly.type
_entity_poly.pdbx_seq_one_letter_code
_entity_poly.pdbx_strand_id
1 'polypeptide(L)'
;MVNKLLISKMKKGPCFVNTARGALTGPEDVAKAVSSGHIAYGGDVWPEESAPKDMSWRFMHNPYGKAHVKDILGEYFDKRYNYPCKDLICINGEFVTKSYGQHKK
;
A
#
# COMPACT_ATOMS: atom_id res chain seq x y z
N MET A 1 8.30 -8.92 16.17
CA MET A 1 8.72 -7.56 16.60
C MET A 1 7.68 -6.51 16.21
N VAL A 2 7.32 -6.43 14.93
CA VAL A 2 6.24 -5.57 14.42
C VAL A 2 4.92 -6.35 14.48
N ASN A 3 4.05 -5.97 15.40
CA ASN A 3 2.76 -6.61 15.66
C ASN A 3 1.63 -5.57 15.63
N LYS A 4 0.38 -6.00 15.83
CA LYS A 4 -0.80 -5.13 15.85
C LYS A 4 -0.64 -3.89 16.75
N LEU A 5 -0.05 -4.04 17.93
CA LEU A 5 0.15 -2.93 18.87
C LEU A 5 1.13 -1.90 18.32
N LEU A 6 2.24 -2.33 17.73
CA LEU A 6 3.21 -1.42 17.12
C LEU A 6 2.61 -0.73 15.89
N ILE A 7 1.92 -1.49 15.04
CA ILE A 7 1.27 -0.97 13.84
C ILE A 7 0.22 0.09 14.20
N SER A 8 -0.58 -0.12 15.26
CA SER A 8 -1.59 0.85 15.71
C SER A 8 -1.04 2.21 16.15
N LYS A 9 0.26 2.29 16.47
CA LYS A 9 0.95 3.55 16.80
C LYS A 9 1.47 4.28 15.57
N MET A 10 1.45 3.65 14.39
CA MET A 10 1.78 4.30 13.13
C MET A 10 0.70 5.32 12.77
N LYS A 11 1.05 6.29 11.92
CA LYS A 11 0.04 7.16 11.30
C LYS A 11 -0.94 6.31 10.48
N LYS A 12 -2.14 6.81 10.19
CA LYS A 12 -3.07 6.16 9.24
C LYS A 12 -2.65 6.50 7.80
N GLY A 13 -2.62 5.48 6.93
CA GLY A 13 -2.25 5.59 5.52
C GLY A 13 -0.76 5.57 5.10
N PRO A 14 0.26 5.35 5.97
CA PRO A 14 1.64 5.28 5.54
C PRO A 14 1.93 3.97 4.80
N CYS A 15 3.00 3.97 3.99
CA CYS A 15 3.59 2.76 3.44
C CYS A 15 4.61 2.19 4.42
N PHE A 16 4.43 0.94 4.83
CA PHE A 16 5.38 0.18 5.63
C PHE A 16 6.18 -0.75 4.73
N VAL A 17 7.48 -0.49 4.57
CA VAL A 17 8.38 -1.29 3.73
C VAL A 17 9.27 -2.17 4.61
N ASN A 18 9.36 -3.46 4.29
CA ASN A 18 10.25 -4.39 4.98
C ASN A 18 11.10 -5.18 3.98
N THR A 19 12.39 -4.91 3.96
CA THR A 19 13.41 -5.68 3.22
C THR A 19 14.44 -6.32 4.15
N ALA A 20 14.17 -6.32 5.46
CA ALA A 20 15.09 -6.83 6.47
C ALA A 20 14.91 -8.35 6.64
N ARG A 21 13.87 -8.78 7.34
CA ARG A 21 13.49 -10.20 7.51
C ARG A 21 11.98 -10.30 7.70
N GLY A 22 11.32 -11.30 7.12
CA GLY A 22 9.86 -11.44 7.24
C GLY A 22 9.40 -11.86 8.63
N ALA A 23 10.21 -12.61 9.38
CA ALA A 23 9.92 -13.01 10.76
C ALA A 23 9.85 -11.82 11.76
N LEU A 24 10.29 -10.62 11.36
CA LEU A 24 10.15 -9.43 12.19
C LEU A 24 8.68 -9.01 12.34
N THR A 25 7.85 -9.31 11.36
CA THR A 25 6.44 -8.90 11.31
C THR A 25 5.50 -10.07 11.58
N GLY A 26 4.42 -9.81 12.32
CA GLY A 26 3.30 -10.74 12.43
C GLY A 26 2.51 -10.76 11.10
N PRO A 27 2.49 -11.86 10.32
CA PRO A 27 1.93 -11.86 8.97
C PRO A 27 0.45 -11.48 8.94
N GLU A 28 -0.32 -12.05 9.87
CA GLU A 28 -1.74 -11.79 10.03
C GLU A 28 -2.05 -10.37 10.53
N ASP A 29 -1.17 -9.81 11.37
CA ASP A 29 -1.34 -8.44 11.84
C ASP A 29 -1.11 -7.44 10.71
N VAL A 30 -0.09 -7.68 9.88
CA VAL A 30 0.17 -6.90 8.66
C VAL A 30 -0.99 -7.03 7.68
N ALA A 31 -1.46 -8.25 7.41
CA ALA A 31 -2.58 -8.49 6.50
C ALA A 31 -3.85 -7.75 6.96
N LYS A 32 -4.19 -7.82 8.26
CA LYS A 32 -5.33 -7.07 8.83
C LYS A 32 -5.14 -5.55 8.75
N ALA A 33 -3.94 -5.07 9.01
CA ALA A 33 -3.65 -3.63 8.94
C ALA A 33 -3.71 -3.10 7.50
N VAL A 34 -3.28 -3.91 6.52
CA VAL A 34 -3.43 -3.62 5.09
C VAL A 34 -4.90 -3.64 4.70
N SER A 35 -5.63 -4.73 4.99
CA SER A 35 -7.04 -4.89 4.63
C SER A 35 -7.97 -3.86 5.29
N SER A 36 -7.60 -3.31 6.45
CA SER A 36 -8.33 -2.20 7.09
C SER A 36 -7.97 -0.83 6.54
N GLY A 37 -6.96 -0.72 5.67
CA GLY A 37 -6.47 0.54 5.12
C GLY A 37 -5.70 1.39 6.12
N HIS A 38 -5.25 0.79 7.24
CA HIS A 38 -4.45 1.49 8.23
C HIS A 38 -3.04 1.78 7.70
N ILE A 39 -2.45 0.83 6.97
CA ILE A 39 -1.16 0.97 6.30
C ILE A 39 -1.22 0.36 4.89
N ALA A 40 -0.29 0.76 4.02
CA ALA A 40 0.12 -0.07 2.88
C ALA A 40 1.38 -0.87 3.26
N TYR A 41 1.63 -2.00 2.62
CA TYR A 41 2.80 -2.85 2.90
C TYR A 41 3.51 -3.26 1.61
N GLY A 42 4.83 -3.32 1.66
CA GLY A 42 5.67 -3.86 0.57
C GLY A 42 7.00 -4.40 1.10
N GLY A 43 7.58 -5.35 0.38
CA GLY A 43 8.81 -6.01 0.79
C GLY A 43 9.14 -7.22 -0.08
N ASP A 44 10.36 -7.72 0.04
CA ASP A 44 10.87 -8.91 -0.68
C ASP A 44 11.09 -10.12 0.25
N VAL A 45 11.00 -9.93 1.57
CA VAL A 45 11.29 -10.94 2.58
C VAL A 45 10.04 -11.59 3.15
N TRP A 46 10.12 -12.88 3.49
CA TRP A 46 9.00 -13.68 3.99
C TRP A 46 9.32 -14.31 5.36
N PRO A 47 8.30 -14.64 6.18
CA PRO A 47 8.53 -15.32 7.47
C PRO A 47 9.12 -16.72 7.31
N GLU A 48 8.73 -17.41 6.24
CA GLU A 48 9.24 -18.70 5.81
C GLU A 48 9.66 -18.60 4.33
N GLU A 49 10.84 -19.13 4.00
CA GLU A 49 11.34 -19.21 2.63
C GLU A 49 11.43 -20.69 2.22
N SER A 50 10.67 -21.17 1.23
CA SER A 50 9.81 -20.45 0.28
C SER A 50 8.44 -20.07 0.85
N ALA A 51 7.97 -18.85 0.52
CA ALA A 51 6.69 -18.38 1.01
C ALA A 51 5.51 -19.27 0.54
N PRO A 52 4.64 -19.74 1.46
CA PRO A 52 3.47 -20.56 1.12
C PRO A 52 2.60 -19.91 0.04
N LYS A 53 2.04 -20.72 -0.86
CA LYS A 53 1.24 -20.23 -2.01
C LYS A 53 -0.07 -19.56 -1.59
N ASP A 54 -0.60 -19.98 -0.46
CA ASP A 54 -1.85 -19.54 0.15
C ASP A 54 -1.66 -18.41 1.18
N MET A 55 -0.42 -17.93 1.38
CA MET A 55 -0.11 -16.91 2.37
C MET A 55 -0.86 -15.59 2.07
N SER A 56 -1.46 -15.02 3.12
CA SER A 56 -2.25 -13.78 3.06
C SER A 56 -1.54 -12.63 2.36
N TRP A 57 -0.21 -12.49 2.52
CA TRP A 57 0.58 -11.44 1.88
C TRP A 57 0.60 -11.50 0.35
N ARG A 58 0.36 -12.66 -0.27
CA ARG A 58 0.24 -12.79 -1.72
C ARG A 58 -1.05 -12.17 -2.26
N PHE A 59 -2.06 -12.02 -1.41
CA PHE A 59 -3.42 -11.65 -1.81
C PHE A 59 -3.98 -10.45 -1.05
N MET A 60 -3.30 -9.98 0.00
CA MET A 60 -3.76 -8.84 0.80
C MET A 60 -3.77 -7.57 -0.03
N HIS A 61 -4.84 -6.80 0.10
CA HIS A 61 -5.00 -5.51 -0.55
C HIS A 61 -5.69 -4.57 0.43
N ASN A 62 -5.35 -3.29 0.34
CA ASN A 62 -6.05 -2.29 1.12
C ASN A 62 -7.47 -2.07 0.57
N PRO A 63 -8.41 -1.52 1.37
CA PRO A 63 -9.81 -1.34 0.94
C PRO A 63 -9.95 -0.29 -0.15
N TYR A 64 -8.87 0.46 -0.42
CA TYR A 64 -8.84 1.47 -1.46
C TYR A 64 -8.56 0.88 -2.84
N GLY A 65 -8.32 -0.43 -2.94
CA GLY A 65 -8.14 -1.16 -4.20
C GLY A 65 -6.71 -1.61 -4.44
N LYS A 66 -6.52 -2.53 -5.40
CA LYS A 66 -5.17 -2.90 -5.84
C LYS A 66 -4.57 -1.74 -6.64
N ALA A 67 -3.27 -1.53 -6.56
CA ALA A 67 -2.57 -0.61 -7.45
C ALA A 67 -2.64 -1.18 -8.88
N HIS A 68 -3.66 -0.80 -9.64
CA HIS A 68 -3.91 -1.35 -10.96
C HIS A 68 -3.43 -0.37 -12.02
N VAL A 69 -2.22 -0.63 -12.53
CA VAL A 69 -1.71 0.00 -13.76
C VAL A 69 -2.72 -0.16 -14.89
N LYS A 70 -3.37 -1.32 -15.01
CA LYS A 70 -4.39 -1.59 -16.02
C LYS A 70 -5.59 -0.65 -15.94
N ASP A 71 -6.06 -0.33 -14.73
CA ASP A 71 -7.25 0.51 -14.54
C ASP A 71 -6.92 1.98 -14.84
N ILE A 72 -5.74 2.44 -14.40
CA ILE A 72 -5.21 3.77 -14.77
C ILE A 72 -5.06 3.89 -16.29
N LEU A 73 -4.50 2.86 -16.95
CA LEU A 73 -4.35 2.86 -18.41
C LEU A 73 -5.71 2.86 -19.11
N GLY A 74 -6.69 2.08 -18.61
CA GLY A 74 -8.05 2.07 -19.14
C GLY A 74 -8.69 3.46 -19.11
N GLU A 75 -8.67 4.14 -17.95
CA GLU A 75 -9.21 5.50 -17.83
C GLU A 75 -8.52 6.52 -18.75
N TYR A 76 -7.21 6.38 -18.98
CA TYR A 76 -6.46 7.23 -19.90
C TYR A 76 -6.85 7.00 -21.36
N PHE A 77 -6.85 5.74 -21.81
CA PHE A 77 -7.16 5.41 -23.20
C PHE A 77 -8.64 5.63 -23.55
N ASP A 78 -9.54 5.42 -22.59
CA ASP A 78 -10.99 5.70 -22.73
C ASP A 78 -11.30 7.21 -22.65
N LYS A 79 -10.31 8.07 -22.38
CA LYS A 79 -10.44 9.53 -22.21
C LYS A 79 -11.46 9.95 -21.13
N ARG A 80 -11.71 9.08 -20.14
CA ARG A 80 -12.57 9.38 -18.98
C ARG A 80 -11.81 10.11 -17.88
N TYR A 81 -10.52 9.80 -17.73
CA TYR A 81 -9.62 10.42 -16.74
C TYR A 81 -10.13 10.36 -15.28
N ASN A 82 -10.97 9.39 -14.93
CA ASN A 82 -11.56 9.27 -13.61
C ASN A 82 -10.65 8.47 -12.65
N TYR A 83 -9.44 8.98 -12.44
CA TYR A 83 -8.45 8.32 -11.60
C TYR A 83 -8.78 8.46 -10.11
N PRO A 84 -8.64 7.42 -9.29
CA PRO A 84 -8.75 7.56 -7.84
C PRO A 84 -7.68 8.54 -7.32
N CYS A 85 -8.06 9.54 -6.53
CA CYS A 85 -7.14 10.59 -6.04
C CYS A 85 -5.88 10.05 -5.32
N LYS A 86 -5.98 8.87 -4.70
CA LYS A 86 -4.87 8.22 -4.00
C LYS A 86 -3.77 7.69 -4.93
N ASP A 87 -4.13 7.42 -6.20
CA ASP A 87 -3.23 6.89 -7.21
C ASP A 87 -2.57 8.03 -8.02
N LEU A 88 -2.99 9.28 -7.78
CA LEU A 88 -2.45 10.47 -8.41
C LEU A 88 -1.40 11.14 -7.51
N ILE A 89 -0.21 11.35 -8.08
CA ILE A 89 0.85 12.17 -7.46
C ILE A 89 0.73 13.60 -7.99
N CYS A 90 0.72 13.75 -9.32
CA CYS A 90 0.50 15.01 -10.02
C CYS A 90 -0.54 14.82 -11.13
N ILE A 91 -1.30 15.88 -11.43
CA ILE A 91 -2.16 15.95 -12.62
C ILE A 91 -2.03 17.35 -13.23
N ASN A 92 -1.85 17.41 -14.55
CA ASN A 92 -1.73 18.69 -15.29
C ASN A 92 -0.67 19.67 -14.73
N GLY A 93 0.44 19.14 -14.20
CA GLY A 93 1.53 19.95 -13.64
C GLY A 93 1.37 20.34 -12.17
N GLU A 94 0.25 20.01 -11.52
CA GLU A 94 0.02 20.27 -10.10
C GLU A 94 0.11 19.01 -9.25
N PHE A 95 0.72 19.11 -8.07
CA PHE A 95 0.68 18.05 -7.06
C PHE A 95 -0.72 17.96 -6.45
N VAL A 96 -1.30 16.76 -6.48
CA VAL A 96 -2.62 16.47 -5.88
C VAL A 96 -2.54 15.60 -4.64
N THR A 97 -1.40 14.94 -4.43
CA THR A 97 -1.10 14.20 -3.21
C THR A 97 -0.63 15.11 -2.09
N LYS A 98 -0.92 14.75 -0.83
CA LYS A 98 -0.38 15.43 0.38
C LYS A 98 0.86 14.73 0.94
N SER A 99 1.27 13.61 0.33
CA SER A 99 2.31 12.74 0.88
C SER A 99 3.73 13.17 0.49
N TYR A 100 3.89 14.06 -0.50
CA TYR A 100 5.18 14.51 -1.03
C TYR A 100 5.51 15.97 -0.63
N GLY A 101 5.48 16.25 0.68
CA GLY A 101 5.96 17.52 1.26
C GLY A 101 4.92 18.64 1.37
N GLN A 102 5.30 19.78 1.94
CA GLN A 102 4.46 20.99 1.98
C GLN A 102 4.48 21.68 0.63
N HIS A 103 3.37 21.60 -0.11
CA HIS A 103 3.19 22.37 -1.34
C HIS A 103 2.85 23.82 -0.97
N LYS A 104 3.71 24.77 -1.35
CA LYS A 104 3.35 26.18 -1.34
C LYS A 104 2.33 26.40 -2.46
N LYS A 105 1.11 26.77 -2.08
CA LYS A 105 0.17 27.40 -3.00
C LYS A 105 0.60 28.84 -3.25
#